data_AF-A0A4Q0A0R4-F1
#
_entry.id   AF-A0A4Q0A0R4-F1
#
_cell.length_a   1.000
_cell.length_b   1.000
_cell.length_c   1.000
_cell.angle_alpha   90.00
_cell.angle_beta   90.00
_cell.angle_gamma   90.00
#
_symmetry.space_group_name_H-M   'P 1'
#
loop_
_entity.id
_entity.type
_entity.pdbx_description
1 polymer ?
#
loop_
_entity_poly.entity_id
_entity_poly.type
_entity_poly.pdbx_seq_one_letter_code
_entity_poly.pdbx_strand_id
1 'polypeptide(L)' 'TIQQEKGYPSCTICLDRFRSGHYVRQLPCKHVFHTTCVDKWLITKSAVCPLCK' A
#
# COMPACT_ATOMS: atom_id res chain seq x y z
N THR A 1 9.69 4.49 25.84
CA THR A 1 8.87 5.43 25.03
C THR A 1 8.05 4.61 24.06
N ILE A 2 6.75 4.86 24.07
CA ILE A 2 5.71 4.05 23.45
C ILE A 2 5.79 4.14 21.90
N GLN A 3 5.57 2.99 21.24
CA GLN A 3 5.12 2.77 19.84
C GLN A 3 6.06 3.16 18.67
N GLN A 4 6.72 2.15 18.09
CA GLN A 4 6.94 2.12 16.63
C GLN A 4 6.16 0.92 16.08
N GLU A 5 4.90 1.18 15.73
CA GLU A 5 4.00 0.23 15.11
C GLU A 5 4.52 -0.11 13.70
N LYS A 6 4.70 -1.41 13.43
CA LYS A 6 5.06 -1.97 12.13
C LYS A 6 3.90 -1.84 11.13
N GLY A 7 3.58 -0.62 10.73
CA GLY A 7 2.68 -0.31 9.63
C GLY A 7 3.27 0.81 8.80
N TYR A 8 3.58 0.58 7.52
CA TYR A 8 4.14 1.62 6.66
C TYR A 8 3.15 2.80 6.58
N PRO A 9 3.51 4.01 7.05
CA PRO A 9 2.62 5.19 6.99
C PRO A 9 2.51 5.78 5.58
N SER A 10 3.02 5.08 4.57
CA SER A 10 3.16 5.53 3.19
C SER A 10 2.96 4.38 2.21
N CYS A 11 2.43 4.70 1.03
CA CYS A 11 2.31 3.76 -0.06
C CYS A 11 3.69 3.53 -0.68
N THR A 12 4.17 2.28 -0.71
CA THR A 12 5.50 1.96 -1.25
C THR A 12 5.58 2.02 -2.79
N ILE A 13 4.45 2.16 -3.49
CA ILE A 13 4.40 2.29 -4.95
C ILE A 13 4.72 3.73 -5.38
N CYS A 14 4.11 4.73 -4.71
CA CYS A 14 4.29 6.15 -5.05
C CYS A 14 5.18 6.90 -4.05
N LEU A 15 5.53 6.25 -2.93
CA LEU A 15 6.35 6.80 -1.84
C LEU A 15 5.73 7.99 -1.09
N ASP A 16 4.42 8.23 -1.25
CA ASP A 16 3.68 9.27 -0.51
C ASP A 16 2.93 8.70 0.71
N ARG A 17 2.72 9.56 1.72
CA ARG A 17 2.03 9.22 2.97
C ARG A 17 0.54 8.97 2.75
N PHE A 18 -0.03 8.13 3.60
CA PHE A 18 -1.48 8.05 3.74
C PHE A 18 -1.99 9.28 4.49
N ARG A 19 -3.06 9.89 3.97
CA ARG A 19 -3.71 11.06 4.57
C ARG A 19 -5.21 10.84 4.62
N SER A 20 -5.89 11.54 5.52
CA SER A 20 -7.35 11.55 5.58
C SER A 20 -7.93 11.94 4.22
N GLY A 21 -8.90 11.18 3.74
CA GLY A 21 -9.50 11.36 2.41
C GLY A 21 -8.81 10.60 1.27
N HIS A 22 -7.63 10.01 1.49
CA HIS A 22 -7.06 9.09 0.49
C HIS A 22 -7.78 7.74 0.55
N TYR A 23 -8.13 7.19 -0.61
CA TYR A 23 -8.58 5.81 -0.71
C TYR A 23 -7.40 4.86 -0.65
N VAL A 24 -7.50 3.90 0.26
CA VAL A 24 -6.50 2.84 0.45
C VAL A 24 -7.14 1.48 0.23
N ARG A 25 -6.33 0.53 -0.23
CA ARG A 25 -6.71 -0.87 -0.38
C ARG A 25 -5.73 -1.74 0.38
N GLN A 26 -6.28 -2.60 1.23
CA GLN A 26 -5.54 -3.70 1.87
C GLN A 26 -5.73 -4.96 1.04
N LEU A 27 -4.61 -5.59 0.63
CA LEU A 27 -4.64 -6.88 -0.08
C LEU A 27 -4.80 -8.05 0.91
N PRO A 28 -5.13 -9.28 0.46
CA PRO A 28 -5.26 -10.45 1.34
C PRO A 28 -4.01 -10.76 2.17
N CYS A 29 -2.82 -10.43 1.64
CA CYS A 29 -1.55 -10.52 2.35
C CYS A 29 -1.31 -9.41 3.40
N LYS A 30 -2.32 -8.57 3.65
CA LYS A 30 -2.35 -7.46 4.63
C LYS A 30 -1.51 -6.22 4.29
N HIS A 31 -0.86 -6.17 3.14
CA HIS A 31 -0.18 -4.96 2.67
C HIS A 31 -1.17 -3.90 2.18
N VAL A 32 -0.91 -2.64 2.52
CA VAL A 32 -1.78 -1.49 2.24
C VAL A 32 -1.11 -0.53 1.25
N PHE A 33 -1.88 -0.05 0.29
CA PHE A 33 -1.45 0.88 -0.75
C PHE A 33 -2.57 1.88 -1.05
N HIS A 34 -2.27 2.99 -1.75
CA HIS A 34 -3.35 3.77 -2.35
C HIS A 34 -4.07 2.91 -3.38
N THR A 35 -5.40 2.99 -3.40
CA THR A 35 -6.24 2.20 -4.31
C THR A 35 -5.81 2.37 -5.76
N THR A 36 -5.59 3.61 -6.19
CA THR A 36 -5.13 3.93 -7.56
C THR A 36 -3.76 3.33 -7.88
N CYS A 37 -2.85 3.31 -6.92
CA CYS A 37 -1.49 2.78 -7.11
C CYS A 37 -1.51 1.26 -7.27
N VAL A 38 -2.18 0.55 -6.35
CA VAL A 38 -2.19 -0.92 -6.40
C VAL A 38 -3.06 -1.45 -7.52
N ASP A 39 -4.18 -0.80 -7.84
CA ASP A 39 -5.03 -1.23 -8.97
C ASP A 39 -4.26 -1.08 -10.29
N LYS A 40 -3.56 0.04 -10.49
CA LYS A 40 -2.69 0.22 -11.68
C LYS A 40 -1.57 -0.82 -11.73
N TRP A 41 -0.93 -1.12 -10.60
CA TRP A 41 0.10 -2.17 -10.54
C TRP A 41 -0.45 -3.54 -10.92
N LEU A 42 -1.58 -3.93 -10.33
CA LEU A 42 -2.21 -5.24 -10.54
C LEU A 42 -2.64 -5.45 -12.00
N ILE A 43 -3.06 -4.37 -12.67
CA ILE A 43 -3.46 -4.41 -14.08
C ILE A 43 -2.26 -4.38 -15.03
N THR A 44 -1.24 -3.56 -14.74
CA THR A 44 -0.20 -3.21 -15.76
C THR A 44 1.17 -3.83 -15.51
N LYS A 45 1.44 -4.34 -14.31
CA LYS A 45 2.78 -4.83 -13.93
C LYS A 45 2.77 -6.28 -13.47
N SER A 46 1.90 -6.65 -12.54
CA SER A 46 1.84 -8.02 -12.00
C SER A 46 0.59 -8.21 -11.15
N ALA A 47 -0.08 -9.36 -11.26
CA ALA A 47 -1.20 -9.74 -10.40
C ALA A 47 -0.80 -10.09 -8.95
N VAL A 48 0.48 -9.94 -8.58
CA VAL A 48 1.01 -10.23 -7.24
C VAL A 48 1.29 -8.92 -6.50
N CYS A 49 1.10 -8.95 -5.17
CA CYS A 49 1.42 -7.85 -4.28
C CYS A 49 2.89 -7.36 -4.47
N PRO A 50 3.13 -6.05 -4.64
CA PRO A 50 4.48 -5.50 -4.78
C PRO A 50 5.46 -5.86 -3.65
N LEU A 51 4.95 -6.16 -2.45
CA LEU A 51 5.73 -6.45 -1.24
C LEU A 51 5.83 -7.94 -0.90
N CYS A 52 5.08 -8.82 -1.56
CA CYS A 52 5.07 -10.27 -1.26
C CYS A 52 5.86 -11.11 -2.26
N LYS A 53 6.69 -10.49 -3.10
CA LYS A 53 7.58 -11.28 -3.97
C LYS A 53 8.46 -12.19 -3.14
#